data_AF-A0A4R1AXV8-F1
#
_entry.id   AF-A0A4R1AXV8-F1
#
_cell.length_a   1.000
_cell.length_b   1.000
_cell.length_c   1.000
_cell.angle_alpha   90.00
_cell.angle_beta   90.00
_cell.angle_gamma   90.00
#
_symmetry.space_group_name_H-M   'P 1'
#
loop_
_entity.id
_entity.type
_entity.pdbx_description
1 polymer ?
#
loop_
_entity_poly.entity_id
_entity_poly.type
_entity_poly.pdbx_seq_one_letter_code
_entity_poly.pdbx_strand_id
1 'polypeptide(L)'
;MEKITRISNELKDWILQTLKSGVNPESIVAAMVKKGFDQAFAYSTMLRILNNQSLKTVDSNQSPYIYEPIDMEKKGNRITTTDREIKVLLKMDKPFIMYLDNVLSTEECDQLIHLSTNRLQPSEIIDPITGEKKAVPGRTSKGAYYHLNETNLIATIERRIEEITSHPLNHGEGLQVLNYNIGEEYKAHFDYFPANQIDMDKGGQRIATFLIYLNDVGAGGETIFPKVGLSIVPKKGTAVYFHYGNSHGQVDRMSLHSSIPVITGEKWVATKWIRQTKISQKSQTNEVLT
;
A
#
# COMPACT_ATOMS: atom_id res chain seq x y z
N MET A 1 15.80 -7.21 -37.02
CA MET A 1 15.89 -5.75 -36.75
C MET A 1 16.36 -5.56 -35.34
N GLU A 2 17.41 -4.76 -35.12
CA GLU A 2 17.84 -4.38 -33.78
C GLU A 2 16.75 -3.54 -33.10
N LYS A 3 16.34 -3.95 -31.90
CA LYS A 3 15.30 -3.25 -31.15
C LYS A 3 15.86 -1.99 -30.51
N ILE A 4 15.06 -0.93 -30.50
CA ILE A 4 15.47 0.38 -29.96
C ILE A 4 15.46 0.34 -28.43
N THR A 5 16.58 0.76 -27.81
CA THR A 5 16.82 0.72 -26.34
C THR A 5 17.20 2.08 -25.73
N ARG A 6 16.95 3.20 -26.43
CA ARG A 6 17.21 4.58 -25.98
C ARG A 6 16.07 5.51 -26.43
N ILE A 7 15.86 6.64 -25.75
CA ILE A 7 14.78 7.62 -26.08
C ILE A 7 15.39 9.01 -26.32
N SER A 8 14.88 9.74 -27.30
CA SER A 8 15.23 11.16 -27.52
C SER A 8 14.43 12.09 -26.59
N ASN A 9 14.95 13.29 -26.35
CA ASN A 9 14.25 14.29 -25.53
C ASN A 9 12.91 14.72 -26.16
N GLU A 10 12.84 14.81 -27.50
CA GLU A 10 11.58 15.13 -28.19
C GLU A 10 10.51 14.06 -27.95
N LEU A 11 10.90 12.78 -27.97
CA LEU A 11 9.98 11.67 -27.70
C LEU A 11 9.54 11.66 -26.23
N LYS A 12 10.44 11.99 -25.31
CA LYS A 12 10.11 12.16 -23.88
C LYS A 12 9.05 13.25 -23.67
N ASP A 13 9.27 14.41 -24.27
CA ASP A 13 8.38 15.57 -24.13
C ASP A 13 7.02 15.31 -24.75
N TRP A 14 7.00 14.60 -25.89
CA TRP A 14 5.75 14.13 -26.50
C TRP A 14 5.01 13.14 -25.59
N ILE A 15 5.69 12.16 -24.99
CA ILE A 15 5.07 11.20 -24.05
C ILE A 15 4.48 11.98 -22.86
N LEU A 16 5.21 12.93 -22.29
CA LEU A 16 4.75 13.74 -21.16
C LEU A 16 3.53 14.61 -21.51
N GLN A 17 3.53 15.25 -22.69
CA GLN A 17 2.38 16.01 -23.17
C GLN A 17 1.16 15.11 -23.42
N THR A 18 1.38 13.93 -24.01
CA THR A 18 0.34 12.95 -24.30
C THR A 18 -0.30 12.43 -23.01
N LEU A 19 0.52 12.15 -21.99
CA LEU A 19 0.06 11.81 -20.64
C LEU A 19 -0.72 12.95 -19.98
N LYS A 20 -0.25 14.20 -20.09
CA LYS A 20 -0.97 15.39 -19.60
C LYS A 20 -2.31 15.62 -20.31
N SER A 21 -2.44 15.10 -21.53
CA SER A 21 -3.68 15.13 -22.32
C SER A 21 -4.66 14.03 -21.89
N GLY A 22 -4.34 13.22 -20.86
CA GLY A 22 -5.20 12.19 -20.29
C GLY A 22 -5.12 10.82 -21.00
N VAL A 23 -4.16 10.62 -21.90
CA VAL A 23 -4.00 9.35 -22.61
C VAL A 23 -3.43 8.26 -21.69
N ASN A 24 -4.02 7.07 -21.74
CA ASN A 24 -3.61 5.92 -20.94
C ASN A 24 -2.14 5.54 -21.23
N PRO A 25 -1.26 5.47 -20.21
CA PRO A 25 0.14 5.09 -20.38
C PRO A 25 0.37 3.72 -21.04
N GLU A 26 -0.52 2.75 -20.83
CA GLU A 26 -0.43 1.42 -21.47
C GLU A 26 -0.61 1.52 -22.99
N SER A 27 -1.47 2.43 -23.46
CA SER A 27 -1.64 2.70 -24.89
C SER A 27 -0.40 3.34 -25.51
N ILE A 28 0.33 4.15 -24.74
CA ILE A 28 1.60 4.74 -25.17
C ILE A 28 2.69 3.67 -25.25
N VAL A 29 2.77 2.76 -24.27
CA VAL A 29 3.69 1.61 -24.30
C VAL A 29 3.40 0.70 -25.50
N ALA A 30 2.13 0.38 -25.75
CA ALA A 30 1.74 -0.41 -26.92
C ALA A 30 2.14 0.26 -28.24
N ALA A 31 2.00 1.59 -28.34
CA ALA A 31 2.44 2.36 -29.50
C ALA A 31 3.97 2.34 -29.68
N MET A 32 4.75 2.43 -28.59
CA MET A 32 6.21 2.31 -28.62
C MET A 32 6.66 0.93 -29.10
N VAL A 33 6.07 -0.15 -28.58
CA VAL A 33 6.39 -1.52 -29.01
C VAL A 33 6.06 -1.72 -30.50
N LYS A 34 4.92 -1.20 -30.97
CA LYS A 34 4.53 -1.24 -32.39
C LYS A 34 5.50 -0.47 -33.30
N LYS A 35 6.23 0.52 -32.77
CA LYS A 35 7.27 1.28 -33.47
C LYS A 35 8.67 0.63 -33.40
N GLY A 36 8.79 -0.56 -32.83
CA GLY A 36 10.04 -1.34 -32.81
C GLY A 36 10.91 -1.16 -31.57
N PHE A 37 10.38 -0.52 -30.52
CA PHE A 37 11.05 -0.48 -29.22
C PHE A 37 10.98 -1.86 -28.54
N ASP A 38 12.02 -2.19 -27.78
CA ASP A 38 11.94 -3.37 -26.93
C ASP A 38 10.84 -3.23 -25.86
N GLN A 39 10.09 -4.30 -25.61
CA GLN A 39 8.94 -4.29 -24.72
C GLN A 39 9.32 -4.03 -23.26
N ALA A 40 10.37 -4.68 -22.76
CA ALA A 40 10.84 -4.43 -21.39
C ALA A 40 11.40 -3.01 -21.25
N PHE A 41 12.04 -2.51 -22.30
CA PHE A 41 12.51 -1.13 -22.35
C PHE A 41 11.36 -0.10 -22.39
N ALA A 42 10.31 -0.32 -23.18
CA ALA A 42 9.16 0.58 -23.26
C ALA A 42 8.40 0.64 -21.92
N TYR A 43 8.16 -0.51 -21.29
CA TYR A 43 7.54 -0.57 -19.96
C TYR A 43 8.40 0.10 -18.88
N SER A 44 9.70 -0.20 -18.82
CA SER A 44 10.59 0.42 -17.82
C SER A 44 10.76 1.92 -18.04
N THR A 45 10.78 2.39 -19.29
CA THR A 45 10.78 3.82 -19.64
C THR A 45 9.49 4.50 -19.19
N MET A 46 8.34 3.90 -19.48
CA MET A 46 7.05 4.43 -19.07
C MET A 46 6.93 4.49 -17.55
N LEU A 47 7.34 3.42 -16.86
CA LEU A 47 7.37 3.37 -15.40
C LEU A 47 8.32 4.43 -14.82
N ARG A 48 9.45 4.73 -15.47
CA ARG A 48 10.36 5.80 -15.04
C ARG A 48 9.75 7.19 -15.25
N ILE A 49 9.08 7.42 -16.37
CA ILE A 49 8.40 8.69 -16.70
C ILE A 49 7.20 8.92 -15.77
N LEU A 50 6.36 7.90 -15.55
CA LEU A 50 5.20 7.98 -14.65
C LEU A 50 5.61 8.10 -13.18
N ASN A 51 6.68 7.42 -12.76
CA ASN A 51 7.18 7.51 -11.38
C ASN A 51 8.05 8.75 -11.13
N ASN A 52 8.17 9.65 -12.12
CA ASN A 52 8.99 10.86 -12.06
C ASN A 52 10.41 10.59 -11.53
N GLN A 53 10.96 9.41 -11.85
CA GLN A 53 12.36 9.08 -11.56
C GLN A 53 13.24 9.80 -12.57
N SER A 54 14.42 10.27 -12.15
CA SER A 54 15.32 10.94 -13.09
C SER A 54 15.63 9.96 -14.23
N LEU A 55 15.20 10.35 -15.43
CA LEU A 55 16.00 10.04 -16.61
C LEU A 55 17.36 10.70 -16.35
N LYS A 56 18.46 10.22 -16.93
CA LYS A 56 19.69 11.03 -16.95
C LYS A 56 19.36 12.34 -17.70
N THR A 57 18.90 13.31 -16.94
CA THR A 57 18.43 14.66 -17.23
C THR A 57 18.67 15.45 -15.94
N VAL A 58 19.02 16.72 -16.08
CA VAL A 58 20.03 17.45 -15.28
C VAL A 58 19.67 17.71 -13.79
N ASP A 59 18.51 17.27 -13.27
CA ASP A 59 18.09 17.58 -11.90
C ASP A 59 18.12 16.38 -10.94
N SER A 60 19.07 16.43 -10.01
CA SER A 60 19.40 15.43 -8.98
C SER A 60 19.30 16.01 -7.56
N ASN A 61 18.13 16.48 -7.13
CA ASN A 61 18.01 17.18 -5.84
C ASN A 61 17.13 16.50 -4.77
N GLN A 62 16.75 15.23 -4.90
CA GLN A 62 16.23 14.46 -3.76
C GLN A 62 17.27 13.45 -3.28
N SER A 63 17.78 13.67 -2.07
CA SER A 63 18.70 12.74 -1.40
C SER A 63 18.09 11.35 -1.31
N PRO A 64 18.90 10.28 -1.43
CA PRO A 64 18.42 8.91 -1.26
C PRO A 64 17.76 8.73 0.11
N TYR A 65 16.78 7.84 0.17
CA TYR A 65 16.13 7.46 1.43
C TYR A 65 17.17 6.89 2.40
N ILE A 66 17.18 7.41 3.62
CA ILE A 66 18.06 6.95 4.69
C ILE A 66 17.32 5.88 5.50
N TYR A 67 17.83 4.66 5.44
CA TYR A 67 17.33 3.56 6.27
C TYR A 67 17.85 3.69 7.69
N GLU A 68 16.93 3.72 8.64
CA GLU A 68 17.21 3.80 10.08
C GLU A 68 16.79 2.51 10.76
N PRO A 69 17.47 2.07 11.83
CA PRO A 69 17.03 0.90 12.59
C PRO A 69 15.64 1.13 13.18
N ILE A 70 14.69 0.28 12.82
CA ILE A 70 13.34 0.28 13.42
C ILE A 70 13.18 -0.90 14.39
N ASP A 71 12.24 -0.81 15.33
CA ASP A 71 12.05 -1.87 16.34
C ASP A 71 11.65 -3.22 15.74
N MET A 72 10.99 -3.20 14.59
CA MET A 72 10.67 -4.40 13.83
C MET A 72 11.92 -5.15 13.33
N GLU A 73 13.04 -4.48 13.07
CA GLU A 73 14.29 -5.14 12.65
C GLU A 73 14.90 -6.00 13.76
N LYS A 74 14.67 -5.62 15.02
CA LYS A 74 15.21 -6.29 16.21
C LYS A 74 14.41 -7.56 16.56
N LYS A 75 13.23 -7.75 15.98
CA LYS A 75 12.39 -8.93 16.21
C LYS A 75 13.04 -10.16 15.57
N GLY A 76 13.10 -11.26 16.34
CA GLY A 76 13.62 -12.54 15.85
C GLY A 76 12.61 -13.28 14.98
N ASN A 77 12.78 -14.60 14.86
CA ASN A 77 11.89 -15.44 14.03
C ASN A 77 10.49 -15.66 14.64
N ARG A 78 10.28 -15.23 15.88
CA ARG A 78 9.02 -15.28 16.62
C ARG A 78 8.80 -13.97 17.37
N ILE A 79 7.55 -13.52 17.40
CA ILE A 79 7.11 -12.33 18.13
C ILE A 79 6.01 -12.78 19.10
N THR A 80 6.26 -12.64 20.39
CA THR A 80 5.28 -12.98 21.44
C THR A 80 4.48 -11.73 21.80
N THR A 81 3.15 -11.80 21.64
CA THR A 81 2.19 -10.82 22.13
C THR A 81 1.53 -11.34 23.40
N THR A 82 0.67 -10.54 24.03
CA THR A 82 -0.05 -10.97 25.24
C THR A 82 -0.89 -12.23 25.00
N ASP A 83 -1.38 -12.44 23.77
CA ASP A 83 -2.40 -13.45 23.45
C ASP A 83 -2.00 -14.44 22.35
N ARG A 84 -0.88 -14.23 21.65
CA ARG A 84 -0.46 -15.08 20.54
C ARG A 84 1.04 -15.04 20.31
N GLU A 85 1.55 -16.09 19.68
CA GLU A 85 2.89 -16.10 19.13
C GLU A 85 2.82 -16.02 17.59
N ILE A 86 3.47 -15.01 17.03
CA ILE A 86 3.50 -14.72 15.61
C ILE A 86 4.83 -15.23 15.05
N LYS A 87 4.79 -15.93 13.92
CA LYS A 87 5.99 -16.44 13.25
C LYS A 87 6.40 -15.50 12.12
N VAL A 88 7.68 -15.13 12.07
CA VAL A 88 8.24 -14.38 10.95
C VAL A 88 8.57 -15.36 9.82
N LEU A 89 7.92 -15.20 8.68
CA LEU A 89 8.12 -16.03 7.49
C LEU A 89 9.18 -15.47 6.55
N LEU A 90 9.23 -14.14 6.43
CA LEU A 90 10.19 -13.42 5.59
C LEU A 90 10.51 -12.07 6.22
N LYS A 91 11.76 -11.65 6.09
CA LYS A 91 12.24 -10.31 6.41
C LYS A 91 13.12 -9.82 5.25
N MET A 92 12.81 -8.65 4.73
CA MET A 92 13.61 -7.89 3.76
C MET A 92 14.00 -6.58 4.42
N ASP A 93 15.27 -6.20 4.36
CA ASP A 93 15.75 -5.00 5.06
C ASP A 93 15.54 -3.71 4.24
N LYS A 94 15.59 -3.79 2.90
CA LYS A 94 15.55 -2.62 2.01
C LYS A 94 14.73 -2.89 0.73
N PRO A 95 13.50 -2.35 0.62
CA PRO A 95 12.72 -1.67 1.66
C PRO A 95 12.44 -2.63 2.82
N PHE A 96 12.11 -2.09 4.00
CA PHE A 96 11.76 -2.94 5.12
C PHE A 96 10.39 -3.58 4.90
N ILE A 97 10.35 -4.89 4.72
CA ILE A 97 9.14 -5.70 4.55
C ILE A 97 9.25 -6.95 5.42
N MET A 98 8.19 -7.26 6.15
CA MET A 98 8.10 -8.46 6.97
C MET A 98 6.80 -9.20 6.68
N TYR A 99 6.88 -10.51 6.45
CA TYR A 99 5.71 -11.38 6.27
C TYR A 99 5.54 -12.25 7.52
N LEU A 100 4.34 -12.25 8.07
CA LEU A 100 4.01 -12.76 9.39
C LEU A 100 2.91 -13.83 9.29
N ASP A 101 3.08 -14.96 9.96
CA ASP A 101 2.07 -16.01 10.10
C ASP A 101 1.44 -15.99 11.48
N ASN A 102 0.24 -16.55 11.59
CA ASN A 102 -0.50 -16.66 12.85
C ASN A 102 -0.77 -15.30 13.51
N VAL A 103 -1.05 -14.27 12.70
CA VAL A 103 -1.42 -12.93 13.22
C VAL A 103 -2.87 -12.94 13.69
N LEU A 104 -3.79 -13.44 12.86
CA LEU A 104 -5.17 -13.70 13.23
C LEU A 104 -5.46 -15.20 13.21
N SER A 105 -6.38 -15.66 14.07
CA SER A 105 -6.93 -17.01 13.95
C SER A 105 -7.93 -17.06 12.80
N THR A 106 -8.27 -18.28 12.36
CA THR A 106 -9.31 -18.49 11.35
C THR A 106 -10.64 -17.86 11.78
N GLU A 107 -11.00 -18.00 13.06
CA GLU A 107 -12.23 -17.51 13.66
C GLU A 107 -12.25 -15.98 13.75
N GLU A 108 -11.14 -15.36 14.14
CA GLU A 108 -11.02 -13.88 14.15
C GLU A 108 -11.16 -13.30 12.75
N CYS A 109 -10.58 -13.97 11.74
CA CYS A 109 -10.74 -13.57 10.35
C CYS A 109 -12.22 -13.63 9.91
N ASP A 110 -12.90 -14.75 10.19
CA ASP A 110 -14.31 -14.94 9.81
C ASP A 110 -15.24 -13.96 10.53
N GLN A 111 -14.99 -13.71 11.82
CA GLN A 111 -15.75 -12.73 12.60
C GLN A 111 -15.54 -11.31 12.05
N LEU A 112 -14.31 -10.95 11.67
CA LEU A 112 -14.03 -9.63 11.12
C LEU A 112 -14.65 -9.43 9.73
N ILE A 113 -14.65 -10.47 8.88
CA ILE A 113 -15.38 -10.46 7.60
C ILE A 113 -16.87 -10.27 7.87
N HIS A 114 -17.47 -11.10 8.73
CA HIS A 114 -18.91 -11.03 9.04
C HIS A 114 -19.33 -9.67 9.58
N LEU A 115 -18.55 -9.08 10.50
CA LEU A 115 -18.78 -7.74 11.04
C LEU A 115 -18.76 -6.66 9.94
N SER A 116 -17.96 -6.88 8.89
CA SER A 116 -17.73 -5.91 7.81
C SER A 116 -18.74 -6.02 6.66
N THR A 117 -19.35 -7.19 6.43
CA THR A 117 -20.21 -7.45 5.26
C THR A 117 -21.33 -6.41 5.10
N ASN A 118 -21.98 -6.02 6.19
CA ASN A 118 -23.09 -5.05 6.16
C ASN A 118 -22.64 -3.57 6.13
N ARG A 119 -21.32 -3.32 6.20
CA ARG A 119 -20.73 -1.98 6.23
C ARG A 119 -19.96 -1.64 4.96
N LEU A 120 -19.79 -2.59 4.04
CA LEU A 120 -19.04 -2.41 2.81
C LEU A 120 -19.67 -1.33 1.93
N GLN A 121 -18.93 -0.24 1.72
CA GLN A 121 -19.23 0.80 0.74
C GLN A 121 -18.15 0.79 -0.35
N PRO A 122 -18.44 1.21 -1.60
CA PRO A 122 -17.40 1.40 -2.61
C PRO A 122 -16.23 2.23 -2.05
N SER A 123 -14.99 1.82 -2.28
CA SER A 123 -13.83 2.57 -1.78
C SER A 123 -13.66 3.87 -2.56
N GLU A 124 -13.56 4.98 -1.84
CA GLU A 124 -13.25 6.28 -2.40
C GLU A 124 -11.79 6.66 -2.08
N ILE A 125 -11.18 7.46 -2.95
CA ILE A 125 -9.93 8.16 -2.62
C ILE A 125 -10.20 9.66 -2.53
N ILE A 126 -9.40 10.34 -1.70
CA ILE A 126 -9.42 11.80 -1.64
C ILE A 126 -8.64 12.33 -2.86
N ASP A 127 -9.33 13.06 -3.72
CA ASP A 127 -8.75 13.74 -4.88
C ASP A 127 -7.64 14.68 -4.39
N PRO A 128 -6.40 14.52 -4.86
CA PRO A 128 -5.28 15.25 -4.30
C PRO A 128 -5.26 16.75 -4.64
N ILE A 129 -6.09 17.16 -5.60
CA ILE A 129 -6.23 18.55 -6.05
C ILE A 129 -7.46 19.19 -5.41
N THR A 130 -8.59 18.49 -5.37
CA THR A 130 -9.86 19.05 -4.90
C THR A 130 -10.17 18.74 -3.43
N GLY A 131 -9.53 17.71 -2.85
CA GLY A 131 -9.81 17.24 -1.49
C GLY A 131 -11.13 16.47 -1.36
N GLU A 132 -11.83 16.20 -2.46
CA GLU A 132 -13.12 15.49 -2.46
C GLU A 132 -12.93 13.98 -2.51
N LYS A 133 -13.83 13.24 -1.87
CA LYS A 133 -13.90 11.79 -2.04
C LYS A 133 -14.45 11.45 -3.43
N LYS A 134 -13.71 10.66 -4.20
CA LYS A 134 -14.14 10.17 -5.51
C LYS A 134 -13.92 8.66 -5.60
N ALA A 135 -14.88 7.96 -6.19
CA ALA A 135 -14.64 6.65 -6.76
C ALA A 135 -13.63 6.81 -7.91
N VAL A 136 -12.48 6.14 -7.84
CA VAL A 136 -11.39 6.36 -8.81
C VAL A 136 -11.10 5.13 -9.66
N PRO A 137 -10.92 5.31 -10.99
CA PRO A 137 -10.42 4.27 -11.87
C PRO A 137 -9.10 3.69 -11.32
N GLY A 138 -9.13 2.43 -10.90
CA GLY A 138 -7.95 1.72 -10.39
C GLY A 138 -7.98 1.32 -8.91
N ARG A 139 -9.03 1.70 -8.15
CA ARG A 139 -9.38 1.06 -6.88
C ARG A 139 -10.85 0.64 -6.94
N THR A 140 -11.08 -0.66 -7.11
CA THR A 140 -12.43 -1.20 -7.37
C THR A 140 -13.00 -1.98 -6.18
N SER A 141 -12.30 -2.01 -5.04
CA SER A 141 -12.75 -2.72 -3.83
C SER A 141 -13.84 -1.97 -3.07
N LYS A 142 -14.56 -2.70 -2.23
CA LYS A 142 -15.42 -2.12 -1.18
C LYS A 142 -14.68 -2.08 0.15
N GLY A 143 -14.95 -1.08 0.97
CA GLY A 143 -14.33 -0.87 2.28
C GLY A 143 -15.33 -0.70 3.41
N ALA A 144 -14.97 -1.20 4.59
CA ALA A 144 -15.60 -0.90 5.87
C ALA A 144 -14.55 -0.28 6.80
N TYR A 145 -14.93 0.79 7.49
CA TYR A 145 -14.03 1.54 8.38
C TYR A 145 -14.51 1.40 9.82
N TYR A 146 -13.57 1.31 10.74
CA TYR A 146 -13.84 1.14 12.16
C TYR A 146 -13.17 2.23 12.99
N HIS A 147 -13.83 2.65 14.06
CA HIS A 147 -13.18 3.44 15.09
C HIS A 147 -12.21 2.59 15.92
N LEU A 148 -11.25 3.24 16.59
CA LEU A 148 -10.36 2.54 17.52
C LEU A 148 -11.18 1.89 18.64
N ASN A 149 -10.84 0.64 18.98
CA ASN A 149 -11.51 -0.15 20.01
C ASN A 149 -13.04 -0.24 19.84
N GLU A 150 -13.58 -0.13 18.61
CA GLU A 150 -15.03 -0.07 18.41
C GLU A 150 -15.76 -1.32 18.91
N THR A 151 -15.11 -2.49 18.82
CA THR A 151 -15.60 -3.76 19.36
C THR A 151 -14.48 -4.47 20.11
N ASN A 152 -14.83 -5.45 20.96
CA ASN A 152 -13.82 -6.28 21.65
C ASN A 152 -12.88 -7.00 20.68
N LEU A 153 -13.39 -7.49 19.54
CA LEU A 153 -12.57 -8.12 18.51
C LEU A 153 -11.56 -7.13 17.94
N ILE A 154 -12.01 -5.93 17.57
CA ILE A 154 -11.14 -4.87 17.03
C ILE A 154 -10.10 -4.45 18.06
N ALA A 155 -10.51 -4.22 19.31
CA ALA A 155 -9.59 -3.84 20.39
C ALA A 155 -8.48 -4.90 20.60
N THR A 156 -8.84 -6.19 20.58
CA THR A 156 -7.86 -7.28 20.66
C THR A 156 -6.89 -7.27 19.48
N ILE A 157 -7.40 -7.14 18.24
CA ILE A 157 -6.55 -7.10 17.04
C ILE A 157 -5.62 -5.88 17.06
N GLU A 158 -6.14 -4.71 17.41
CA GLU A 158 -5.37 -3.47 17.43
C GLU A 158 -4.29 -3.48 18.51
N ARG A 159 -4.58 -4.02 19.70
CA ARG A 159 -3.57 -4.24 20.75
C ARG A 159 -2.47 -5.19 20.27
N ARG A 160 -2.84 -6.27 19.57
CA ARG A 160 -1.86 -7.21 19.01
C ARG A 160 -0.96 -6.53 17.97
N ILE A 161 -1.52 -5.68 17.11
CA ILE A 161 -0.75 -4.89 16.13
C ILE A 161 0.21 -3.92 16.84
N GLU A 162 -0.24 -3.26 17.90
CA GLU A 162 0.61 -2.40 18.74
C GLU A 162 1.80 -3.19 19.34
N GLU A 163 1.55 -4.37 19.91
CA GLU A 163 2.62 -5.22 20.47
C GLU A 163 3.62 -5.72 19.40
N ILE A 164 3.11 -6.11 18.23
CA ILE A 164 3.94 -6.56 17.11
C ILE A 164 4.83 -5.40 16.62
N THR A 165 4.21 -4.28 16.28
CA THR A 165 4.86 -3.15 15.60
C THR A 165 5.62 -2.23 16.55
N SER A 166 5.33 -2.31 17.85
CA SER A 166 5.85 -1.40 18.89
C SER A 166 5.45 0.06 18.65
N HIS A 167 4.42 0.30 17.84
CA HIS A 167 3.79 1.61 17.68
C HIS A 167 2.55 1.72 18.55
N PRO A 168 2.40 2.82 19.34
CA PRO A 168 1.24 3.00 20.19
C PRO A 168 -0.08 2.97 19.43
N LEU A 169 -1.14 2.44 20.04
CA LEU A 169 -2.47 2.35 19.41
C LEU A 169 -2.95 3.69 18.81
N ASN A 170 -2.67 4.79 19.49
CA ASN A 170 -3.10 6.13 19.08
C ASN A 170 -2.25 6.77 17.95
N HIS A 171 -1.25 6.06 17.42
CA HIS A 171 -0.62 6.37 16.14
C HIS A 171 -1.31 5.63 14.98
N GLY A 172 -2.09 4.60 15.26
CA GLY A 172 -2.80 3.84 14.24
C GLY A 172 -4.11 4.51 13.83
N GLU A 173 -4.36 4.63 12.53
CA GLU A 173 -5.72 4.88 12.02
C GLU A 173 -6.63 3.71 12.35
N GLY A 174 -7.96 3.91 12.33
CA GLY A 174 -8.91 2.81 12.49
C GLY A 174 -8.68 1.67 11.48
N LEU A 175 -9.02 0.43 11.86
CA LEU A 175 -8.93 -0.70 10.92
C LEU A 175 -9.83 -0.44 9.70
N GLN A 176 -9.29 -0.69 8.50
CA GLN A 176 -10.05 -0.70 7.27
C GLN A 176 -10.15 -2.14 6.74
N VAL A 177 -11.35 -2.68 6.59
CA VAL A 177 -11.57 -3.99 5.95
C VAL A 177 -11.95 -3.77 4.49
N LEU A 178 -11.31 -4.49 3.58
CA LEU A 178 -11.53 -4.37 2.14
C LEU A 178 -11.91 -5.74 1.54
N ASN A 179 -12.84 -5.73 0.59
CA ASN A 179 -13.22 -6.88 -0.22
C ASN A 179 -12.95 -6.61 -1.71
N TYR A 180 -12.34 -7.60 -2.38
CA TYR A 180 -12.08 -7.64 -3.82
C TYR A 180 -12.71 -8.89 -4.42
N ASN A 181 -13.58 -8.70 -5.40
CA ASN A 181 -14.19 -9.73 -6.23
C ASN A 181 -13.30 -10.05 -7.43
N ILE A 182 -13.69 -11.05 -8.21
CA ILE A 182 -13.00 -11.44 -9.45
C ILE A 182 -12.83 -10.22 -10.36
N GLY A 183 -11.60 -10.00 -10.83
CA GLY A 183 -11.20 -8.87 -11.67
C GLY A 183 -10.93 -7.57 -10.92
N GLU A 184 -11.35 -7.44 -9.65
CA GLU A 184 -11.09 -6.25 -8.85
C GLU A 184 -9.62 -6.22 -8.39
N GLU A 185 -9.05 -5.01 -8.38
CA GLU A 185 -7.64 -4.77 -8.10
C GLU A 185 -7.44 -3.45 -7.38
N TYR A 186 -6.20 -3.21 -6.96
CA TYR A 186 -5.74 -1.89 -6.58
C TYR A 186 -4.42 -1.59 -7.28
N LYS A 187 -4.45 -0.64 -8.23
CA LYS A 187 -3.29 -0.21 -9.01
C LYS A 187 -2.14 0.26 -8.14
N ALA A 188 -0.95 0.30 -8.74
CA ALA A 188 0.28 0.66 -8.04
C ALA A 188 0.18 2.05 -7.38
N HIS A 189 0.44 2.11 -6.08
CA HIS A 189 0.32 3.31 -5.27
C HIS A 189 1.28 3.30 -4.08
N PHE A 190 1.28 4.41 -3.36
CA PHE A 190 1.94 4.57 -2.07
C PHE A 190 0.88 4.81 -1.01
N ASP A 191 1.14 4.32 0.21
CA ASP A 191 0.24 4.56 1.34
C ASP A 191 0.50 5.90 2.03
N TYR A 192 1.71 6.45 1.89
CA TYR A 192 2.06 7.78 2.40
C TYR A 192 1.35 8.88 1.61
N PHE A 193 1.13 10.01 2.28
CA PHE A 193 0.53 11.19 1.67
C PHE A 193 1.54 11.96 0.83
N PRO A 194 1.09 12.63 -0.24
CA PRO A 194 1.80 13.75 -0.85
C PRO A 194 2.19 14.81 0.20
N ALA A 195 3.31 15.49 -0.01
CA ALA A 195 3.86 16.45 0.97
C ALA A 195 2.88 17.56 1.38
N ASN A 196 2.00 17.98 0.47
CA ASN A 196 0.98 19.02 0.70
C ASN A 196 -0.27 18.52 1.43
N GLN A 197 -0.36 17.23 1.77
CA GLN A 197 -1.50 16.61 2.45
C GLN A 197 -1.13 16.07 3.84
N ILE A 198 0.10 16.31 4.29
CA ILE A 198 0.54 15.92 5.62
C ILE A 198 -0.09 16.88 6.63
N ASP A 199 -0.97 16.36 7.47
CA ASP A 199 -1.64 17.10 8.53
C ASP A 199 -1.12 16.61 9.90
N MET A 200 -0.32 17.45 10.57
CA MET A 200 0.28 17.13 11.87
C MET A 200 -0.76 17.00 12.99
N ASP A 201 -1.92 17.64 12.88
CA ASP A 201 -3.01 17.50 13.85
C ASP A 201 -3.74 16.15 13.70
N LYS A 202 -3.52 15.46 12.57
CA LYS A 202 -4.00 14.11 12.25
C LYS A 202 -2.91 13.04 12.32
N GLY A 203 -1.86 13.28 13.10
CA GLY A 203 -0.76 12.32 13.29
C GLY A 203 0.36 12.44 12.26
N GLY A 204 0.30 13.41 11.36
CA GLY A 204 1.33 13.65 10.35
C GLY A 204 1.32 12.57 9.25
N GLN A 205 2.52 12.22 8.79
CA GLN A 205 2.71 11.29 7.67
C GLN A 205 2.41 9.84 8.10
N ARG A 206 1.92 8.99 7.19
CA ARG A 206 1.93 7.53 7.38
C ARG A 206 3.36 7.03 7.21
N ILE A 207 3.82 6.21 8.14
CA ILE A 207 5.19 5.69 8.16
C ILE A 207 5.27 4.18 7.91
N ALA A 208 4.17 3.46 8.11
CA ALA A 208 4.11 2.03 7.91
C ALA A 208 2.68 1.56 7.67
N THR A 209 2.58 0.39 7.06
CA THR A 209 1.31 -0.31 6.82
C THR A 209 1.40 -1.72 7.37
N PHE A 210 0.32 -2.15 8.02
CA PHE A 210 0.10 -3.51 8.47
C PHE A 210 -1.16 -4.06 7.77
N LEU A 211 -0.97 -4.96 6.81
CA LEU A 211 -2.03 -5.53 5.99
C LEU A 211 -2.20 -7.02 6.29
N ILE A 212 -3.39 -7.41 6.74
CA ILE A 212 -3.75 -8.76 7.16
C ILE A 212 -4.63 -9.40 6.09
N TYR A 213 -4.36 -10.66 5.74
CA TYR A 213 -5.22 -11.45 4.85
C TYR A 213 -6.26 -12.22 5.67
N LEU A 214 -7.54 -12.01 5.38
CA LEU A 214 -8.65 -12.58 6.13
C LEU A 214 -9.19 -13.88 5.52
N ASN A 215 -8.79 -14.21 4.30
CA ASN A 215 -9.11 -15.48 3.66
C ASN A 215 -8.00 -15.92 2.70
N ASP A 216 -8.04 -17.20 2.32
CA ASP A 216 -7.23 -17.71 1.22
C ASP A 216 -7.88 -17.31 -0.10
N VAL A 217 -7.05 -16.99 -1.10
CA VAL A 217 -7.51 -16.61 -2.44
C VAL A 217 -7.13 -17.72 -3.40
N GLY A 218 -8.08 -18.18 -4.23
CA GLY A 218 -7.87 -19.34 -5.09
C GLY A 218 -6.80 -19.11 -6.16
N ALA A 219 -6.81 -17.93 -6.79
CA ALA A 219 -5.77 -17.46 -7.70
C ALA A 219 -5.82 -15.93 -7.85
N GLY A 220 -4.67 -15.29 -8.07
CA GLY A 220 -4.57 -13.83 -8.12
C GLY A 220 -4.64 -13.18 -6.73
N GLY A 221 -4.84 -11.86 -6.69
CA GLY A 221 -4.99 -11.12 -5.44
C GLY A 221 -3.69 -10.92 -4.64
N GLU A 222 -2.52 -11.23 -5.18
CA GLU A 222 -1.23 -10.98 -4.54
C GLU A 222 -1.02 -9.49 -4.25
N THR A 223 -0.39 -9.20 -3.11
CA THR A 223 0.17 -7.87 -2.85
C THR A 223 1.59 -7.86 -3.40
N ILE A 224 1.83 -7.09 -4.47
CA ILE A 224 3.12 -7.05 -5.16
C ILE A 224 3.86 -5.76 -4.86
N PHE A 225 5.18 -5.85 -4.74
CA PHE A 225 6.12 -4.73 -4.62
C PHE A 225 7.01 -4.71 -5.88
N PRO A 226 6.55 -4.10 -6.99
CA PRO A 226 7.19 -4.23 -8.30
C PRO A 226 8.64 -3.74 -8.35
N LYS A 227 9.01 -2.76 -7.51
CA LYS A 227 10.38 -2.21 -7.50
C LYS A 227 11.43 -3.17 -6.95
N VAL A 228 11.00 -4.20 -6.21
CA VAL A 228 11.88 -5.24 -5.65
C VAL A 228 11.53 -6.65 -6.12
N GLY A 229 10.58 -6.79 -7.05
CA GLY A 229 10.19 -8.09 -7.59
C GLY A 229 9.59 -9.05 -6.55
N LEU A 230 8.98 -8.52 -5.49
CA LEU A 230 8.38 -9.32 -4.42
C LEU A 230 6.87 -9.44 -4.63
N SER A 231 6.32 -10.63 -4.43
CA SER A 231 4.88 -10.90 -4.40
C SER A 231 4.53 -11.63 -3.12
N ILE A 232 3.52 -11.15 -2.40
CA ILE A 232 2.98 -11.79 -1.20
C ILE A 232 1.65 -12.44 -1.57
N VAL A 233 1.63 -13.77 -1.53
CA VAL A 233 0.44 -14.57 -1.78
C VAL A 233 -0.48 -14.51 -0.55
N PRO A 234 -1.78 -14.18 -0.72
CA PRO A 234 -2.73 -14.16 0.38
C PRO A 234 -2.84 -15.53 1.04
N LYS A 235 -2.69 -15.57 2.37
CA LYS A 235 -2.95 -16.76 3.18
C LYS A 235 -3.74 -16.32 4.41
N LYS A 236 -4.84 -16.98 4.71
CA LYS A 236 -5.70 -16.61 5.85
C LYS A 236 -4.90 -16.53 7.15
N GLY A 237 -5.07 -15.42 7.87
CA GLY A 237 -4.42 -15.17 9.16
C GLY A 237 -2.99 -14.66 9.08
N THR A 238 -2.40 -14.53 7.89
CA THR A 238 -1.08 -13.91 7.71
C THR A 238 -1.18 -12.40 7.55
N ALA A 239 -0.07 -11.71 7.74
CA ALA A 239 0.02 -10.27 7.49
C ALA A 239 1.34 -9.90 6.83
N VAL A 240 1.33 -8.83 6.04
CA VAL A 240 2.52 -8.14 5.58
C VAL A 240 2.62 -6.78 6.27
N TYR A 241 3.77 -6.54 6.89
CA TYR A 241 4.16 -5.24 7.41
C TYR A 241 5.22 -4.64 6.49
N PHE A 242 5.10 -3.37 6.15
CA PHE A 242 6.15 -2.65 5.44
C PHE A 242 6.29 -1.23 5.95
N HIS A 243 7.54 -0.80 6.14
CA HIS A 243 7.91 0.50 6.71
C HIS A 243 8.50 1.39 5.62
N TYR A 244 8.09 2.64 5.59
CA TYR A 244 8.46 3.57 4.54
C TYR A 244 8.63 5.02 5.00
N GLY A 245 8.43 5.36 6.27
CA GLY A 245 8.79 6.68 6.81
C GLY A 245 10.10 6.64 7.60
N ASN A 246 10.80 7.76 7.73
CA ASN A 246 11.94 7.85 8.64
C ASN A 246 11.91 9.13 9.48
N SER A 247 12.86 9.27 10.42
CA SER A 247 12.94 10.42 11.33
C SER A 247 13.27 11.73 10.60
N HIS A 248 13.82 11.65 9.39
CA HIS A 248 14.11 12.78 8.51
C HIS A 248 12.89 13.28 7.72
N GLY A 249 11.71 12.70 7.92
CA GLY A 249 10.49 13.04 7.16
C GLY A 249 10.54 12.59 5.70
N GLN A 250 11.44 11.67 5.35
CA GLN A 250 11.50 11.08 4.02
C GLN A 250 10.53 9.90 3.93
N VAL A 251 10.18 9.55 2.68
CA VAL A 251 9.40 8.35 2.37
C VAL A 251 10.11 7.43 1.38
N ASP A 252 10.09 6.13 1.63
CA ASP A 252 10.78 5.14 0.80
C ASP A 252 9.95 4.81 -0.44
N ARG A 253 10.40 5.30 -1.60
CA ARG A 253 9.76 5.01 -2.88
C ARG A 253 9.83 3.53 -3.28
N MET A 254 10.66 2.70 -2.65
CA MET A 254 10.71 1.26 -2.90
C MET A 254 9.48 0.52 -2.35
N SER A 255 8.70 1.16 -1.48
CA SER A 255 7.41 0.66 -0.96
C SER A 255 6.24 0.72 -1.94
N LEU A 256 6.48 1.12 -3.21
CA LEU A 256 5.45 1.09 -4.25
C LEU A 256 4.86 -0.31 -4.32
N HIS A 257 3.54 -0.41 -4.18
CA HIS A 257 2.86 -1.71 -4.16
C HIS A 257 1.48 -1.64 -4.81
N SER A 258 0.94 -2.82 -5.13
CA SER A 258 -0.41 -2.98 -5.69
C SER A 258 -1.02 -4.31 -5.26
N SER A 259 -2.35 -4.41 -5.29
CA SER A 259 -3.07 -5.68 -5.26
C SER A 259 -3.41 -6.06 -6.69
N ILE A 260 -2.86 -7.16 -7.21
CA ILE A 260 -3.21 -7.61 -8.56
C ILE A 260 -4.65 -8.17 -8.61
N PRO A 261 -5.27 -8.26 -9.80
CA PRO A 261 -6.64 -8.75 -9.91
C PRO A 261 -6.84 -10.13 -9.27
N VAL A 262 -7.97 -10.31 -8.59
CA VAL A 262 -8.43 -11.65 -8.18
C VAL A 262 -8.85 -12.42 -9.42
N ILE A 263 -8.35 -13.64 -9.60
CA ILE A 263 -8.69 -14.51 -10.73
C ILE A 263 -9.76 -15.52 -10.30
N THR A 264 -9.61 -16.11 -9.12
CA THR A 264 -10.55 -17.13 -8.59
C THR A 264 -10.85 -16.88 -7.11
N GLY A 265 -12.13 -16.89 -6.76
CA GLY A 265 -12.62 -16.64 -5.39
C GLY A 265 -12.81 -15.15 -5.13
N GLU A 266 -12.49 -14.71 -3.92
CA GLU A 266 -12.52 -13.32 -3.49
C GLU A 266 -11.35 -13.07 -2.52
N LYS A 267 -10.98 -11.81 -2.32
CA LYS A 267 -9.93 -11.42 -1.37
C LYS A 267 -10.50 -10.47 -0.33
N TRP A 268 -10.31 -10.82 0.93
CA TRP A 268 -10.58 -9.99 2.09
C TRP A 268 -9.28 -9.63 2.80
N VAL A 269 -9.09 -8.35 3.08
CA VAL A 269 -7.96 -7.86 3.85
C VAL A 269 -8.39 -6.86 4.91
N ALA A 270 -7.65 -6.79 6.01
CA ALA A 270 -7.73 -5.69 6.97
C ALA A 270 -6.43 -4.88 6.94
N THR A 271 -6.52 -3.57 6.86
CA THR A 271 -5.37 -2.66 6.79
C THR A 271 -5.38 -1.73 7.99
N LYS A 272 -4.22 -1.60 8.64
CA LYS A 272 -3.93 -0.60 9.67
C LYS A 272 -2.80 0.27 9.15
N TRP A 273 -3.06 1.56 8.98
CA TRP A 273 -2.03 2.56 8.69
C TRP A 273 -1.50 3.15 9.98
N ILE A 274 -0.17 3.33 10.05
CA ILE A 274 0.51 3.85 11.23
C ILE A 274 1.06 5.24 10.90
N ARG A 275 0.71 6.21 11.74
CA ARG A 275 1.11 7.61 11.64
C ARG A 275 2.42 7.87 12.39
N GLN A 276 3.14 8.90 11.94
CA GLN A 276 4.38 9.37 12.53
C GLN A 276 4.20 9.81 13.98
N THR A 277 3.08 10.48 14.28
CA THR A 277 2.74 10.98 15.60
C THR A 277 1.31 10.57 16.00
N LYS A 278 0.96 10.83 17.26
CA LYS A 278 -0.37 10.59 17.82
C LYS A 278 -1.45 11.32 17.02
N ILE A 279 -2.52 10.62 16.69
CA ILE A 279 -3.73 11.19 16.10
C ILE A 279 -4.54 11.89 17.20
N SER A 280 -4.88 13.17 16.98
CA SER A 280 -5.71 13.94 17.92
C SER A 280 -7.12 13.34 18.05
N GLN A 281 -7.65 13.30 19.28
CA GLN A 281 -9.01 12.79 19.56
C GLN A 281 -10.11 13.61 18.86
N LYS A 282 -9.86 14.89 18.54
CA LYS A 282 -10.81 15.73 17.78
C LYS A 282 -10.93 15.32 16.31
N SER A 283 -9.93 14.63 15.77
CA SER A 283 -9.86 14.25 14.35
C SER A 283 -10.57 12.92 14.07
N GLN A 284 -10.73 12.06 15.09
CA GLN A 284 -11.37 10.74 14.94
C GLN A 284 -12.89 10.80 14.76
N THR A 285 -13.54 11.89 15.20
CA THR A 285 -15.00 12.08 15.07
C THR A 285 -15.44 12.54 13.68
N ASN A 286 -14.53 13.11 12.87
CA ASN A 286 -14.90 13.74 11.60
C ASN A 286 -14.63 12.89 10.35
N GLU A 287 -13.96 11.74 10.46
CA GLU A 287 -13.59 10.93 9.29
C GLU A 287 -14.68 9.93 8.83
N VAL A 288 -15.71 9.69 9.65
CA VAL A 288 -16.81 8.74 9.35
C VAL A 288 -18.13 9.43 8.98
N LEU A 289 -18.22 10.75 9.16
CA LEU A 289 -19.36 11.58 8.73
C LEU A 289 -18.93 12.59 7.67
N THR A 290 -18.53 12.10 6.50
CA THR A 290 -18.61 12.84 5.22
C THR A 290 -18.61 11.86 4.08
#